data_AF-Q02CY7-F1
#
_entry.id   AF-Q02CY7-F1
#
_cell.length_a   1.000
_cell.length_b   1.000
_cell.length_c   1.000
_cell.angle_alpha   90.00
_cell.angle_beta   90.00
_cell.angle_gamma   90.00
#
_symmetry.space_group_name_H-M   'P 1'
#
loop_
_entity.id
_entity.type
_entity.pdbx_description
1 polymer ?
#
loop_
_entity_poly.entity_id
_entity_poly.type
_entity_poly.pdbx_seq_one_letter_code
_entity_poly.pdbx_strand_id
1 'polypeptide(L)'
;MKIDLNCDMGELDDAAHEAALMQYITSANVACGGHAGDEQTMERTVVLALEHGVKIGAHPGYPDRENFGRVEISMTPEAIAETVQQQIERLEAVVGRLGCTIVHVKPHGALYNVAVKNAEVARAIATGVARWNPAVPIFGLAGSPMLDVWRDMGMKVAGEAFADRRYEADGTLRSRKFADALITDPAAAAAQALRFAREGVAETICVHGDTPGSVAILKACHDALR
;
A
#
# COMPACT_ATOMS: atom_id res chain seq x y z
N MET A 1 -14.23 15.13 7.31
CA MET A 1 -13.79 13.91 8.04
C MET A 1 -12.30 13.76 7.82
N LYS A 2 -11.51 13.24 8.76
CA LYS A 2 -10.05 13.10 8.55
C LYS A 2 -9.71 11.64 8.26
N ILE A 3 -9.81 11.25 6.99
CA ILE A 3 -9.38 9.94 6.49
C ILE A 3 -8.01 10.07 5.83
N ASP A 4 -7.17 9.04 5.94
CA ASP A 4 -5.90 8.99 5.21
C ASP A 4 -6.15 8.62 3.74
N LEU A 5 -5.46 9.29 2.81
CA LEU A 5 -5.43 8.93 1.40
C LEU A 5 -4.01 8.46 1.06
N ASN A 6 -3.87 7.19 0.70
CA ASN A 6 -2.60 6.57 0.40
C ASN A 6 -2.44 6.23 -1.09
N CYS A 7 -1.20 6.16 -1.56
CA CYS A 7 -0.87 5.71 -2.90
C CYS A 7 0.41 4.89 -2.88
N ASP A 8 0.49 3.89 -3.76
CA ASP A 8 1.70 3.13 -4.02
C ASP A 8 2.62 4.00 -4.89
N MET A 9 3.87 4.19 -4.44
CA MET A 9 4.82 5.18 -4.96
C MET A 9 6.21 4.56 -5.11
N GLY A 10 7.07 5.21 -5.91
CA GLY A 10 8.41 4.70 -6.19
C GLY A 10 8.41 3.41 -7.01
N GLU A 11 7.32 3.15 -7.72
CA GLU A 11 7.18 2.01 -8.61
C GLU A 11 7.44 2.36 -10.07
N LEU A 12 7.36 3.65 -10.42
CA LEU A 12 7.44 4.16 -11.78
C LEU A 12 8.73 4.97 -12.01
N ASP A 13 9.27 4.88 -13.22
CA ASP A 13 10.41 5.70 -13.64
C ASP A 13 10.02 7.17 -13.88
N ASP A 14 8.74 7.43 -14.15
CA ASP A 14 8.19 8.75 -14.43
C ASP A 14 8.07 9.60 -13.14
N ALA A 15 9.15 10.33 -12.84
CA ALA A 15 9.21 11.24 -11.70
C ALA A 15 8.17 12.37 -11.75
N ALA A 16 7.76 12.82 -12.94
CA ALA A 16 6.79 13.90 -13.06
C ALA A 16 5.38 13.42 -12.69
N HIS A 17 5.05 12.19 -13.09
CA HIS A 17 3.82 11.53 -12.68
C HIS A 17 3.79 11.27 -11.17
N GLU A 18 4.85 10.71 -10.59
CA GLU A 18 4.97 10.50 -9.13
C GLU A 18 4.82 11.83 -8.36
N ALA A 19 5.44 12.91 -8.84
CA ALA A 19 5.28 14.25 -8.26
C ALA A 19 3.83 14.75 -8.31
N ALA A 20 3.10 14.47 -9.40
CA ALA A 20 1.70 14.84 -9.52
C ALA A 20 0.79 14.04 -8.57
N LEU A 21 1.10 12.77 -8.30
CA LEU A 21 0.37 11.95 -7.32
C LEU A 21 0.57 12.48 -5.89
N MET A 22 1.80 12.85 -5.53
CA MET A 22 2.19 13.29 -4.18
C MET A 22 1.37 14.48 -3.66
N GLN A 23 0.91 15.36 -4.57
CA GLN A 23 0.13 16.56 -4.25
C GLN A 23 -1.22 16.28 -3.57
N TYR A 24 -1.74 15.06 -3.70
CA TYR A 24 -3.09 14.72 -3.29
C TYR A 24 -3.16 13.69 -2.16
N ILE A 25 -2.04 13.09 -1.77
CA ILE A 25 -2.00 12.01 -0.77
C ILE A 25 -1.52 12.51 0.59
N THR A 26 -1.81 11.74 1.63
CA THR A 26 -1.30 11.95 2.99
C THR A 26 -0.27 10.90 3.39
N SER A 27 -0.27 9.73 2.71
CA SER A 27 0.66 8.64 2.94
C SER A 27 1.15 8.03 1.61
N ALA A 28 2.44 7.77 1.49
CA ALA A 28 3.05 7.09 0.35
C ALA A 28 3.54 5.70 0.77
N ASN A 29 3.17 4.67 0.00
CA ASN A 29 3.69 3.31 0.17
C ASN A 29 4.85 3.14 -0.81
N VAL A 30 6.09 3.28 -0.33
CA VAL A 30 7.29 3.31 -1.17
C VAL A 30 7.77 1.90 -1.46
N ALA A 31 7.94 1.57 -2.74
CA ALA A 31 8.45 0.27 -3.18
C ALA A 31 9.85 -0.02 -2.63
N CYS A 32 10.06 -1.26 -2.15
CA CYS A 32 11.24 -1.66 -1.38
C CYS A 32 12.27 -2.51 -2.16
N GLY A 33 12.16 -2.59 -3.48
CA GLY A 33 13.10 -3.30 -4.35
C GLY A 33 12.76 -4.77 -4.64
N GLY A 34 11.74 -5.33 -3.99
CA GLY A 34 11.24 -6.69 -4.28
C GLY A 34 10.50 -6.76 -5.61
N HIS A 35 9.37 -6.05 -5.72
CA HIS A 35 8.56 -6.00 -6.94
C HIS A 35 8.92 -4.82 -7.85
N ALA A 36 9.31 -3.69 -7.27
CA ALA A 36 9.68 -2.46 -7.96
C ALA A 36 10.59 -1.60 -7.08
N GLY A 37 11.10 -0.50 -7.64
CA GLY A 37 11.98 0.45 -6.95
C GLY A 37 13.42 -0.03 -6.80
N ASP A 38 14.32 0.90 -6.54
CA ASP A 38 15.71 0.68 -6.17
C ASP A 38 16.14 1.82 -5.25
N GLU A 39 17.42 1.87 -4.85
CA GLU A 39 17.88 2.87 -3.88
C GLU A 39 17.70 4.30 -4.40
N GLN A 40 17.96 4.55 -5.69
CA GLN A 40 17.79 5.85 -6.32
C GLN A 40 16.31 6.26 -6.35
N THR A 41 15.43 5.33 -6.71
CA THR A 41 13.99 5.57 -6.78
C THR A 41 13.38 5.77 -5.40
N MET A 42 13.81 4.99 -4.40
CA MET A 42 13.42 5.18 -3.00
C MET A 42 13.84 6.58 -2.52
N GLU A 43 15.09 6.99 -2.73
CA GLU A 43 15.59 8.30 -2.31
C GLU A 43 14.78 9.43 -2.94
N ARG A 44 14.58 9.38 -4.26
CA ARG A 44 13.76 10.35 -4.99
C ARG A 44 12.33 10.43 -4.43
N THR A 45 11.71 9.29 -4.18
CA THR A 45 10.33 9.22 -3.67
C THR A 45 10.22 9.76 -2.25
N VAL A 46 11.20 9.45 -1.40
CA VAL A 46 11.25 9.95 -0.02
C VAL A 46 11.47 11.46 0.00
N VAL A 47 12.40 12.00 -0.79
CA VAL A 47 12.60 13.46 -0.91
C VAL A 47 11.31 14.15 -1.33
N LEU A 48 10.63 13.63 -2.35
CA LEU A 48 9.36 14.16 -2.83
C LEU A 48 8.27 14.12 -1.74
N ALA A 49 8.20 13.04 -0.95
CA ALA A 49 7.26 12.92 0.15
C ALA A 49 7.54 13.97 1.24
N LEU A 50 8.81 14.21 1.58
CA LEU A 50 9.22 15.24 2.54
C LEU A 50 8.84 16.65 2.08
N GLU A 51 9.04 16.97 0.80
CA GLU A 51 8.66 18.26 0.21
C GLU A 51 7.16 18.55 0.33
N HIS A 52 6.33 17.50 0.30
CA HIS A 52 4.87 17.60 0.39
C HIS A 52 4.31 17.35 1.80
N GLY A 53 5.16 17.03 2.78
CA GLY A 53 4.73 16.64 4.12
C GLY A 53 3.92 15.33 4.16
N VAL A 54 4.18 14.43 3.21
CA VAL A 54 3.54 13.12 3.09
C VAL A 54 4.25 12.10 3.96
N LYS A 55 3.47 11.25 4.63
CA LYS A 55 3.98 10.16 5.46
C LYS A 55 4.59 9.06 4.60
N ILE A 56 5.68 8.45 5.07
CA ILE A 56 6.40 7.42 4.33
C ILE A 56 6.13 6.06 4.95
N GLY A 57 5.69 5.10 4.16
CA GLY A 57 5.55 3.70 4.54
C GLY A 57 6.31 2.77 3.62
N ALA A 58 6.67 1.60 4.14
CA ALA A 58 7.27 0.55 3.32
C ALA A 58 6.20 -0.22 2.54
N HIS A 59 6.51 -0.53 1.29
CA HIS A 59 5.65 -1.32 0.40
C HIS A 59 6.33 -2.64 -0.03
N PRO A 60 6.54 -3.59 0.92
CA PRO A 60 7.21 -4.85 0.60
C PRO A 60 6.30 -5.77 -0.22
N GLY A 61 6.87 -6.41 -1.24
CA GLY A 61 6.17 -7.36 -2.11
C GLY A 61 6.90 -8.68 -2.24
N TYR A 62 6.36 -9.57 -3.09
CA TYR A 62 7.15 -10.71 -3.56
C TYR A 62 8.38 -10.22 -4.35
N PRO A 63 9.53 -10.93 -4.29
CA PRO A 63 10.74 -10.58 -5.02
C PRO A 63 10.64 -10.98 -6.50
N ASP A 64 9.66 -10.40 -7.19
CA ASP A 64 9.29 -10.73 -8.57
C ASP A 64 9.07 -9.46 -9.37
N ARG A 65 10.17 -8.87 -9.81
CA ARG A 65 10.16 -7.66 -10.64
C ARG A 65 9.54 -7.90 -12.01
N GLU A 66 9.72 -9.10 -12.57
CA GLU A 66 9.24 -9.44 -13.91
C GLU A 66 7.71 -9.37 -14.00
N ASN A 67 7.00 -9.77 -12.95
CA ASN A 67 5.54 -9.67 -12.88
C ASN A 67 5.06 -8.59 -11.91
N PHE A 68 5.94 -7.65 -11.53
CA PHE A 68 5.61 -6.53 -10.64
C PHE A 68 5.00 -6.98 -9.31
N GLY A 69 5.42 -8.13 -8.78
CA GLY A 69 4.91 -8.69 -7.52
C GLY A 69 3.42 -9.05 -7.53
N ARG A 70 2.82 -9.22 -8.72
CA ARG A 70 1.38 -9.52 -8.90
C ARG A 70 1.07 -11.01 -9.07
N VAL A 71 2.09 -11.85 -9.04
CA VAL A 71 1.97 -13.31 -9.07
C VAL A 71 2.32 -13.86 -7.69
N GLU A 72 1.52 -14.81 -7.22
CA GLU A 72 1.82 -15.53 -5.98
C GLU A 72 3.06 -16.42 -6.18
N ILE A 73 4.02 -16.28 -5.27
CA ILE A 73 5.20 -17.15 -5.22
C ILE A 73 5.04 -18.07 -4.02
N SER A 74 5.24 -19.37 -4.26
CA SER A 74 5.31 -20.34 -3.18
C SER A 74 6.58 -20.11 -2.37
N MET A 75 6.40 -19.64 -1.13
CA MET A 75 7.46 -19.36 -0.18
C MET A 75 7.06 -19.91 1.19
N THR A 76 8.04 -20.34 1.97
CA THR A 76 7.78 -20.72 3.37
C THR A 76 7.43 -19.47 4.19
N PRO A 77 6.72 -19.61 5.32
CA PRO A 77 6.41 -18.47 6.19
C PRO A 77 7.65 -17.72 6.66
N GLU A 78 8.73 -18.46 6.97
CA GLU A 78 10.00 -17.86 7.36
C GLU A 78 10.61 -17.03 6.23
N ALA A 79 10.60 -17.55 4.98
CA ALA A 79 11.10 -16.82 3.83
C ALA A 79 10.28 -15.56 3.53
N ILE A 80 8.95 -15.60 3.74
CA ILE A 80 8.10 -14.41 3.62
C ILE A 80 8.45 -13.38 4.69
N ALA A 81 8.61 -13.81 5.95
CA ALA A 81 8.96 -12.91 7.05
C ALA A 81 10.32 -12.24 6.82
N GLU A 82 11.33 -13.01 6.41
CA GLU A 82 12.66 -12.49 6.06
C GLU A 82 12.59 -11.52 4.87
N THR A 83 11.85 -11.88 3.82
CA THR A 83 11.67 -11.04 2.62
C THR A 83 11.01 -9.70 2.94
N VAL A 84 10.01 -9.70 3.82
CA VAL A 84 9.35 -8.48 4.29
C VAL A 84 10.32 -7.64 5.12
N GLN A 85 11.01 -8.25 6.09
CA GLN A 85 11.98 -7.56 6.95
C GLN A 85 13.09 -6.89 6.12
N GLN A 86 13.76 -7.63 5.24
CA GLN A 86 14.88 -7.12 4.43
C GLN A 86 14.46 -5.96 3.53
N GLN A 87 13.26 -6.02 2.96
CA GLN A 87 12.72 -4.93 2.15
C GLN A 87 12.45 -3.66 2.98
N ILE A 88 11.94 -3.80 4.20
CA ILE A 88 11.72 -2.67 5.09
C ILE A 88 13.07 -2.06 5.51
N GLU A 89 14.04 -2.88 5.91
CA GLU A 89 15.39 -2.44 6.29
C GLU A 89 16.11 -1.70 5.14
N ARG A 90 15.88 -2.14 3.89
CA ARG A 90 16.42 -1.44 2.72
C ARG A 90 15.87 -0.01 2.59
N LEU A 91 14.56 0.18 2.78
CA LEU A 91 13.98 1.52 2.80
C LEU A 91 14.41 2.30 4.05
N GLU A 92 14.55 1.63 5.19
CA GLU A 92 15.00 2.23 6.46
C GLU A 92 16.37 2.89 6.31
N ALA A 93 17.30 2.22 5.63
CA ALA A 93 18.62 2.79 5.33
C ALA A 93 18.53 4.10 4.53
N VAL A 94 17.59 4.20 3.57
CA VAL A 94 17.38 5.41 2.76
C VAL A 94 16.78 6.53 3.61
N VAL A 95 15.67 6.26 4.32
CA VAL A 95 15.02 7.30 5.15
C VAL A 95 15.92 7.78 6.28
N GLY A 96 16.76 6.90 6.84
CA GLY A 96 17.72 7.23 7.89
C GLY A 96 18.76 8.25 7.42
N ARG A 97 19.27 8.12 6.18
CA ARG A 97 20.19 9.11 5.58
C ARG A 97 19.52 10.46 5.34
N LEU A 98 18.21 10.47 5.10
CA LEU A 98 17.42 11.68 4.88
C LEU A 98 16.82 12.27 6.17
N GLY A 99 17.09 11.66 7.32
CA GLY A 99 16.64 12.15 8.62
C GLY A 99 15.13 11.97 8.89
N CYS A 100 14.49 10.99 8.24
CA CYS A 100 13.08 10.66 8.44
C CYS A 100 12.89 9.18 8.79
N THR A 101 11.63 8.78 9.02
CA THR A 101 11.30 7.43 9.51
C THR A 101 10.13 6.84 8.74
N ILE A 102 10.11 5.51 8.63
CA ILE A 102 8.94 4.75 8.14
C ILE A 102 7.86 4.77 9.22
N VAL A 103 6.61 5.09 8.86
CA VAL A 103 5.48 5.22 9.82
C VAL A 103 4.36 4.21 9.61
N HIS A 104 4.38 3.44 8.53
CA HIS A 104 3.46 2.33 8.26
C HIS A 104 4.09 1.29 7.34
N VAL A 105 3.51 0.09 7.28
CA VAL A 105 3.84 -0.95 6.30
C VAL A 105 2.57 -1.38 5.58
N LYS A 106 2.62 -1.50 4.25
CA LYS A 106 1.54 -2.05 3.44
C LYS A 106 2.11 -3.12 2.50
N PRO A 107 1.74 -4.41 2.61
CA PRO A 107 2.18 -5.40 1.65
C PRO A 107 1.71 -5.07 0.22
N HIS A 108 2.52 -5.40 -0.77
CA HIS A 108 2.22 -5.15 -2.18
C HIS A 108 1.49 -6.32 -2.85
N GLY A 109 0.65 -6.01 -3.84
CA GLY A 109 0.27 -6.92 -4.92
C GLY A 109 -0.27 -8.28 -4.47
N ALA A 110 0.32 -9.37 -4.99
CA ALA A 110 -0.12 -10.72 -4.67
C ALA A 110 0.12 -11.07 -3.19
N LEU A 111 1.19 -10.57 -2.56
CA LEU A 111 1.46 -10.83 -1.14
C LEU A 111 0.32 -10.31 -0.26
N TYR A 112 -0.19 -9.11 -0.55
CA TYR A 112 -1.37 -8.56 0.09
C TYR A 112 -2.61 -9.43 -0.14
N ASN A 113 -2.92 -9.75 -1.41
CA ASN A 113 -4.14 -10.46 -1.77
C ASN A 113 -4.19 -11.89 -1.21
N VAL A 114 -3.04 -12.58 -1.15
CA VAL A 114 -2.93 -13.91 -0.55
C VAL A 114 -3.17 -13.81 0.96
N ALA A 115 -2.58 -12.82 1.63
CA ALA A 115 -2.75 -12.61 3.07
C ALA A 115 -4.21 -12.36 3.50
N VAL A 116 -5.03 -11.76 2.63
CA VAL A 116 -6.48 -11.57 2.87
C VAL A 116 -7.19 -12.90 3.20
N LYS A 117 -6.78 -14.01 2.55
CA LYS A 117 -7.44 -15.33 2.69
C LYS A 117 -6.55 -16.40 3.33
N ASN A 118 -5.26 -16.13 3.55
CA ASN A 118 -4.30 -17.08 4.10
C ASN A 118 -3.68 -16.54 5.40
N ALA A 119 -4.14 -17.11 6.52
CA ALA A 119 -3.67 -16.71 7.85
C ALA A 119 -2.18 -17.01 8.10
N GLU A 120 -1.60 -18.00 7.41
CA GLU A 120 -0.17 -18.31 7.54
C GLU A 120 0.69 -17.24 6.88
N VAL A 121 0.30 -16.78 5.69
CA VAL A 121 0.94 -15.65 4.99
C VAL A 121 0.74 -14.35 5.77
N ALA A 122 -0.46 -14.09 6.30
CA ALA A 122 -0.70 -12.93 7.15
C ALA A 122 0.21 -12.93 8.40
N ARG A 123 0.36 -14.07 9.09
CA ARG A 123 1.29 -14.22 10.22
C ARG A 123 2.74 -13.98 9.82
N ALA A 124 3.16 -14.49 8.65
CA ALA A 124 4.52 -14.30 8.15
C ALA A 124 4.84 -12.82 7.89
N ILE A 125 3.93 -12.09 7.25
CA ILE A 125 4.06 -10.64 7.05
C ILE A 125 4.23 -9.91 8.38
N ALA A 126 3.32 -10.15 9.34
CA ALA A 126 3.39 -9.51 10.65
C ALA A 126 4.66 -9.89 11.43
N THR A 127 5.16 -11.12 11.26
CA THR A 127 6.43 -11.55 11.84
C THR A 127 7.59 -10.74 11.27
N GLY A 128 7.66 -10.56 9.94
CA GLY A 128 8.67 -9.72 9.30
C GLY A 128 8.63 -8.27 9.79
N VAL A 129 7.44 -7.69 9.88
CA VAL A 129 7.26 -6.33 10.43
C VAL A 129 7.66 -6.26 11.89
N ALA A 130 7.27 -7.23 12.73
CA ALA A 130 7.56 -7.24 14.16
C ALA A 130 9.06 -7.42 14.46
N ARG A 131 9.79 -8.17 13.64
CA ARG A 131 11.26 -8.31 13.73
C ARG A 131 11.97 -6.98 13.49
N TRP A 132 11.44 -6.17 12.59
CA TRP A 132 11.95 -4.83 12.32
C TRP A 132 11.47 -3.81 13.38
N ASN A 133 10.15 -3.60 13.49
CA ASN A 133 9.54 -2.69 14.46
C ASN A 133 8.06 -3.04 14.74
N PRO A 134 7.72 -3.58 15.92
CA PRO A 134 6.36 -4.00 16.24
C PRO A 134 5.40 -2.82 16.52
N ALA A 135 5.91 -1.59 16.66
CA ALA A 135 5.09 -0.42 16.99
C ALA A 135 4.44 0.25 15.76
N VAL A 136 4.86 -0.14 14.56
CA VAL A 136 4.43 0.44 13.28
C VAL A 136 3.16 -0.24 12.77
N PRO A 137 2.11 0.51 12.40
CA PRO A 137 0.87 -0.06 11.91
C PRO A 137 1.04 -0.75 10.55
N ILE A 138 0.35 -1.89 10.39
CA ILE A 138 0.25 -2.60 9.10
C ILE A 138 -1.10 -2.29 8.45
N PHE A 139 -1.08 -1.89 7.18
CA PHE A 139 -2.28 -1.65 6.39
C PHE A 139 -2.74 -2.97 5.75
N GLY A 140 -4.03 -3.27 5.89
CA GLY A 140 -4.65 -4.47 5.34
C GLY A 140 -6.10 -4.24 4.97
N LEU A 141 -6.67 -5.17 4.19
CA LEU A 141 -7.99 -4.97 3.61
C LEU A 141 -9.04 -4.86 4.72
N ALA A 142 -9.78 -3.75 4.72
CA ALA A 142 -10.85 -3.51 5.68
C ALA A 142 -11.87 -4.66 5.69
N GLY A 143 -12.22 -5.13 6.90
CA GLY A 143 -13.15 -6.26 7.08
C GLY A 143 -12.59 -7.64 6.77
N SER A 144 -11.31 -7.76 6.39
CA SER A 144 -10.71 -9.07 6.11
C SER A 144 -10.13 -9.75 7.36
N PRO A 145 -10.07 -11.10 7.38
CA PRO A 145 -9.47 -11.86 8.48
C PRO A 145 -7.98 -11.54 8.75
N MET A 146 -7.24 -10.97 7.79
CA MET A 146 -5.82 -10.66 7.99
C MET A 146 -5.60 -9.62 9.11
N LEU A 147 -6.55 -8.69 9.27
CA LEU A 147 -6.49 -7.68 10.33
C LEU A 147 -6.63 -8.32 11.71
N ASP A 148 -7.49 -9.33 11.84
CA ASP A 148 -7.70 -10.04 13.10
C ASP A 148 -6.46 -10.87 13.46
N VAL A 149 -5.88 -11.57 12.47
CA VAL A 149 -4.60 -12.28 12.65
C VAL A 149 -3.51 -11.34 13.19
N TRP A 150 -3.38 -10.15 12.62
CA TRP A 150 -2.37 -9.18 13.06
C TRP A 150 -2.66 -8.60 14.44
N ARG A 151 -3.93 -8.32 14.76
CA ARG A 151 -4.35 -7.88 16.10
C ARG A 151 -4.07 -8.94 17.16
N ASP A 152 -4.34 -10.22 16.87
CA ASP A 152 -4.07 -11.34 17.77
C ASP A 152 -2.57 -11.52 18.04
N MET A 153 -1.72 -11.11 17.08
CA MET A 153 -0.26 -11.04 17.25
C MET A 153 0.21 -9.78 18.01
N GLY A 154 -0.70 -8.90 18.43
CA GLY A 154 -0.37 -7.65 19.13
C GLY A 154 0.07 -6.50 18.22
N MET A 155 -0.10 -6.63 16.91
CA MET A 155 0.26 -5.57 15.96
C MET A 155 -0.79 -4.46 15.95
N LYS A 156 -0.33 -3.23 15.69
CA LYS A 156 -1.24 -2.15 15.27
C LYS A 156 -1.62 -2.38 13.81
N VAL A 157 -2.88 -2.13 13.48
CA VAL A 157 -3.38 -2.30 12.12
C VAL A 157 -4.16 -1.07 11.69
N ALA A 158 -4.21 -0.83 10.39
CA ALA A 158 -5.17 0.10 9.80
C ALA A 158 -5.98 -0.59 8.70
N GLY A 159 -7.31 -0.45 8.75
CA GLY A 159 -8.21 -0.94 7.71
C GLY A 159 -8.12 -0.08 6.46
N GLU A 160 -7.83 -0.70 5.32
CA GLU A 160 -7.67 -0.04 4.02
C GLU A 160 -8.83 -0.38 3.07
N ALA A 161 -9.31 0.64 2.34
CA ALA A 161 -10.19 0.49 1.19
C ALA A 161 -9.56 1.07 -0.08
N PHE A 162 -10.12 0.78 -1.26
CA PHE A 162 -9.55 1.15 -2.55
C PHE A 162 -10.58 1.92 -3.37
N ALA A 163 -10.27 3.16 -3.74
CA ALA A 163 -11.18 3.99 -4.52
C ALA A 163 -11.21 3.58 -5.99
N ASP A 164 -10.11 3.04 -6.51
CA ASP A 164 -9.90 2.72 -7.93
C ASP A 164 -10.06 1.23 -8.27
N ARG A 165 -10.53 0.43 -7.32
CA ARG A 165 -10.75 -1.02 -7.50
C ARG A 165 -12.21 -1.40 -7.32
N ARG A 166 -12.64 -2.41 -8.07
CA ARG A 166 -13.91 -3.09 -7.81
C ARG A 166 -13.76 -4.16 -6.75
N TYR A 167 -14.86 -4.39 -6.04
CA TYR A 167 -15.00 -5.39 -5.01
C TYR A 167 -15.90 -6.53 -5.48
N GLU A 168 -15.58 -7.74 -5.07
CA GLU A 168 -16.46 -8.89 -5.12
C GLU A 168 -17.49 -8.81 -3.98
N ALA A 169 -18.55 -9.62 -4.06
CA ALA A 169 -19.61 -9.62 -3.04
C ALA A 169 -19.12 -10.04 -1.64
N ASP A 170 -18.00 -10.77 -1.56
CA ASP A 170 -17.35 -11.18 -0.31
C ASP A 170 -16.45 -10.08 0.30
N GLY A 171 -16.41 -8.88 -0.30
CA GLY A 171 -15.58 -7.76 0.14
C GLY A 171 -14.12 -7.86 -0.31
N THR A 172 -13.73 -8.89 -1.06
CA THR A 172 -12.38 -8.97 -1.63
C THR A 172 -12.25 -8.20 -2.94
N LEU A 173 -11.02 -7.85 -3.33
CA LEU A 173 -10.79 -7.11 -4.55
C LEU A 173 -10.96 -7.99 -5.78
N ARG A 174 -11.67 -7.47 -6.78
CA ARG A 174 -11.80 -8.09 -8.09
C ARG A 174 -10.41 -8.25 -8.73
N SER A 175 -10.11 -9.45 -9.21
CA SER A 175 -8.81 -9.75 -9.82
C SER A 175 -8.54 -8.87 -11.03
N ARG A 176 -7.31 -8.31 -11.12
CA ARG A 176 -6.87 -7.44 -12.24
C ARG A 176 -6.87 -8.16 -13.60
N LYS A 177 -7.06 -9.49 -13.65
CA LYS A 177 -7.24 -10.24 -14.91
C LYS A 177 -8.56 -9.92 -15.63
N PHE A 178 -9.52 -9.33 -14.93
CA PHE A 178 -10.81 -8.94 -15.52
C PHE A 178 -10.76 -7.49 -15.99
N ALA A 179 -11.29 -7.22 -17.19
CA ALA A 179 -11.24 -5.90 -17.82
C ALA A 179 -11.95 -4.80 -17.01
N ASP A 180 -12.90 -5.16 -16.17
CA ASP A 180 -13.67 -4.26 -15.31
C ASP A 180 -13.09 -4.14 -13.89
N ALA A 181 -11.92 -4.70 -13.59
CA ALA A 181 -11.37 -4.70 -12.23
C ALA A 181 -11.01 -3.32 -11.68
N LEU A 182 -10.70 -2.37 -12.58
CA LEU A 182 -10.33 -1.00 -12.24
C LEU A 182 -11.50 -0.04 -12.42
N ILE A 183 -11.52 1.00 -11.60
CA ILE A 183 -12.40 2.16 -11.75
C ILE A 183 -11.51 3.31 -12.24
N THR A 184 -11.59 3.62 -13.54
CA THR A 184 -10.78 4.66 -14.19
C THR A 184 -11.51 6.00 -14.29
N ASP A 185 -12.82 6.04 -14.01
CA ASP A 185 -13.60 7.27 -13.97
C ASP A 185 -13.39 7.99 -12.62
N PRO A 186 -12.83 9.22 -12.60
CA PRO A 186 -12.54 9.93 -11.35
C PRO A 186 -13.77 10.18 -10.48
N ALA A 187 -14.92 10.46 -11.08
CA ALA A 187 -16.15 10.71 -10.33
C ALA A 187 -16.66 9.45 -9.63
N ALA A 188 -16.63 8.30 -10.31
CA ALA A 188 -17.00 7.01 -9.73
C ALA A 188 -16.05 6.60 -8.59
N ALA A 189 -14.75 6.80 -8.75
CA ALA A 189 -13.77 6.50 -7.71
C ALA A 189 -13.93 7.41 -6.49
N ALA A 190 -14.14 8.72 -6.69
CA ALA A 190 -14.40 9.67 -5.61
C ALA A 190 -15.71 9.36 -4.87
N ALA A 191 -16.78 8.99 -5.59
CA ALA A 191 -18.04 8.57 -5.00
C ALA A 191 -17.86 7.30 -4.13
N GLN A 192 -17.03 6.35 -4.58
CA GLN A 192 -16.69 5.17 -3.80
C GLN A 192 -15.88 5.53 -2.54
N ALA A 193 -14.85 6.36 -2.67
CA ALA A 193 -14.05 6.83 -1.53
C ALA A 193 -14.92 7.53 -0.47
N LEU A 194 -15.80 8.43 -0.91
CA LEU A 194 -16.71 9.16 -0.03
C LEU A 194 -17.70 8.25 0.69
N ARG A 195 -18.20 7.20 0.02
CA ARG A 195 -19.05 6.19 0.68
C ARG A 195 -18.28 5.48 1.80
N PHE A 196 -17.08 4.97 1.52
CA PHE A 196 -16.27 4.29 2.55
C PHE A 196 -15.97 5.19 3.74
N ALA A 197 -15.66 6.47 3.50
CA ALA A 197 -15.41 7.44 4.55
C ALA A 197 -16.67 7.73 5.40
N ARG A 198 -17.84 7.88 4.77
CA ARG A 198 -19.11 8.15 5.47
C ARG A 198 -19.61 6.96 6.29
N GLU A 199 -19.43 5.76 5.77
CA GLU A 199 -19.83 4.52 6.42
C GLU A 199 -18.83 4.06 7.49
N GLY A 200 -17.64 4.68 7.58
CA GLY A 200 -16.61 4.32 8.54
C GLY A 200 -15.97 2.96 8.26
N VAL A 201 -15.93 2.54 6.99
CA VAL A 201 -15.46 1.20 6.58
C VAL A 201 -13.94 1.09 6.68
N ALA A 202 -13.20 2.18 6.47
CA ALA A 202 -11.75 2.18 6.41
C ALA A 202 -11.14 3.42 7.09
N GLU A 203 -9.90 3.27 7.55
CA GLU A 203 -9.08 4.32 8.15
C GLU A 203 -8.17 4.97 7.11
N THR A 204 -7.85 4.26 6.03
CA THR A 204 -7.09 4.74 4.88
C THR A 204 -7.72 4.29 3.56
N ILE A 205 -7.65 5.14 2.54
CA ILE A 205 -8.16 4.85 1.19
C ILE A 205 -7.00 4.91 0.20
N CYS A 206 -6.82 3.86 -0.57
CA CYS A 206 -5.81 3.74 -1.61
C CYS A 206 -6.35 4.14 -2.98
N VAL A 207 -5.51 4.83 -3.76
CA VAL A 207 -5.55 4.86 -5.23
C VAL A 207 -4.18 4.39 -5.71
N HIS A 208 -4.12 3.48 -6.69
CA HIS A 208 -2.85 3.02 -7.20
C HIS A 208 -2.27 4.02 -8.21
N GLY A 209 -0.98 4.31 -8.13
CA GLY A 209 -0.30 5.22 -9.06
C GLY A 209 -0.30 4.72 -10.51
N ASP A 210 -0.36 3.39 -10.70
CA ASP A 210 -0.39 2.71 -11.99
C ASP A 210 -1.78 2.65 -12.66
N THR A 211 -2.84 3.03 -11.96
CA THR A 211 -4.19 3.08 -12.55
C THR A 211 -4.24 4.16 -13.64
N PRO A 212 -4.78 3.87 -14.84
CA PRO A 212 -4.97 4.89 -15.87
C PRO A 212 -5.77 6.08 -15.35
N GLY A 213 -5.19 7.28 -15.44
CA GLY A 213 -5.80 8.51 -14.91
C GLY A 213 -5.68 8.68 -13.39
N SER A 214 -4.76 7.96 -12.73
CA SER A 214 -4.55 7.98 -11.27
C SER A 214 -4.44 9.38 -10.67
N VAL A 215 -3.77 10.33 -11.32
CA VAL A 215 -3.69 11.73 -10.86
C VAL A 215 -5.08 12.38 -10.80
N ALA A 216 -5.90 12.20 -11.84
CA ALA A 216 -7.26 12.75 -11.89
C ALA A 216 -8.16 12.08 -10.84
N ILE A 217 -8.00 10.77 -10.64
CA ILE A 217 -8.71 10.00 -9.62
C ILE A 217 -8.35 10.49 -8.22
N LEU A 218 -7.06 10.59 -7.90
CA LEU A 218 -6.57 11.09 -6.60
C LEU A 218 -7.07 12.49 -6.31
N LYS A 219 -6.99 13.40 -7.30
CA LYS A 219 -7.52 14.75 -7.16
C LYS A 219 -9.01 14.74 -6.81
N ALA A 220 -9.81 13.94 -7.53
CA ALA A 220 -11.24 13.85 -7.29
C ALA A 220 -11.56 13.26 -5.90
N CYS A 221 -10.85 12.21 -5.47
CA CYS A 221 -10.98 11.63 -4.14
C CYS A 221 -10.61 12.64 -3.04
N HIS A 222 -9.47 13.33 -3.20
CA HIS A 222 -9.01 14.36 -2.28
C HIS A 222 -10.02 15.52 -2.12
N ASP A 223 -10.54 16.04 -3.23
CA ASP A 223 -11.54 17.11 -3.20
C ASP A 223 -12.85 16.64 -2.54
N ALA A 224 -13.25 15.38 -2.71
CA ALA A 224 -14.47 14.82 -2.13
C ALA A 224 -14.37 14.49 -0.63
N LEU A 225 -13.16 14.26 -0.11
CA LEU A 225 -12.92 13.82 1.28
C LEU A 225 -12.62 14.98 2.26
N ARG A 226 -12.43 16.19 1.74
CA ARG A 226 -12.19 17.41 2.52
C ARG A 226 -13.42 17.89 3.29
#